data_AF-A0A356IVX9-F1
#
_entry.id   AF-A0A356IVX9-F1
#
_cell.length_a   1.000
_cell.length_b   1.000
_cell.length_c   1.000
_cell.angle_alpha   90.00
_cell.angle_beta   90.00
_cell.angle_gamma   90.00
#
_symmetry.space_group_name_H-M   'P 1'
#
loop_
_entity.id
_entity.type
_entity.pdbx_description
1 polymer ?
#
loop_
_entity_poly.entity_id
_entity_poly.type
_entity_poly.pdbx_seq_one_letter_code
_entity_poly.pdbx_strand_id
1 'polypeptide(L)' 'DLPAMAAAITAKTKVVFIANPNNPTGTSFGRSEWEAFISAVPESVLVVLDEAY' A
#
# COMPACT_ATOMS: atom_id res chain seq x y z
N ASP A 1 -3.62 3.91 -6.03
CA ASP A 1 -4.34 2.76 -6.61
C ASP A 1 -3.68 1.49 -6.06
N LEU A 2 -4.32 0.85 -5.08
CA LEU A 2 -3.74 -0.32 -4.40
C LEU A 2 -3.59 -1.53 -5.33
N PRO A 3 -4.58 -1.90 -6.17
CA PRO A 3 -4.41 -2.95 -7.18
C PRO A 3 -3.22 -2.72 -8.12
N ALA A 4 -3.06 -1.50 -8.64
CA ALA A 4 -1.94 -1.18 -9.52
C ALA A 4 -0.59 -1.27 -8.79
N MET A 5 -0.53 -0.83 -7.53
CA MET A 5 0.67 -0.92 -6.70
C MET A 5 1.06 -2.38 -6.44
N ALA A 6 0.09 -3.25 -6.10
CA ALA A 6 0.35 -4.67 -5.90
C ALA A 6 0.87 -5.34 -7.19
N ALA A 7 0.29 -5.02 -8.34
CA ALA A 7 0.73 -5.54 -9.64
C ALA A 7 2.16 -5.10 -10.04
N ALA A 8 2.64 -3.97 -9.51
CA ALA A 8 3.99 -3.46 -9.77
C ALA A 8 5.09 -4.11 -8.89
N ILE A 9 4.72 -4.94 -7.91
CA ILE A 9 5.68 -5.61 -7.03
C ILE A 9 6.47 -6.67 -7.82
N THR A 10 7.79 -6.67 -7.65
CA THR A 10 8.71 -7.66 -8.25
C THR A 10 9.62 -8.26 -7.18
N ALA A 11 10.41 -9.27 -7.54
CA ALA A 11 11.43 -9.84 -6.64
C ALA A 11 12.49 -8.83 -6.15
N LYS A 12 12.63 -7.68 -6.83
CA LYS A 12 13.54 -6.60 -6.44
C LYS A 12 12.91 -5.60 -5.48
N THR A 13 11.58 -5.56 -5.35
CA THR A 13 10.86 -4.67 -4.44
C THR A 13 11.18 -5.05 -2.99
N LYS A 14 11.54 -4.06 -2.16
CA LYS A 14 11.86 -4.27 -0.74
C LYS A 14 10.94 -3.50 0.20
N VAL A 15 10.42 -2.37 -0.24
CA VAL A 15 9.54 -1.52 0.54
C VAL A 15 8.44 -0.96 -0.35
N VAL A 16 7.23 -0.84 0.21
CA VAL A 16 6.12 -0.08 -0.37
C VAL A 16 5.68 0.98 0.65
N PHE A 17 5.62 2.24 0.23
CA PHE A 17 5.12 3.35 1.04
C PHE A 17 3.71 3.72 0.61
N ILE A 18 2.82 3.84 1.59
CA ILE A 18 1.43 4.22 1.40
C ILE A 18 1.08 5.25 2.46
N ALA A 19 0.61 6.42 2.03
CA ALA A 19 0.05 7.42 2.92
C ALA A 19 -1.47 7.31 2.93
N ASN A 20 -2.07 7.27 4.11
CA ASN A 20 -3.51 7.16 4.29
C ASN A 20 -3.97 7.85 5.58
N PRO A 21 -4.61 9.03 5.49
CA PRO A 21 -4.93 9.82 4.30
C PRO A 21 -3.70 10.26 3.50
N ASN A 22 -3.82 10.26 2.16
CA ASN A 22 -2.71 10.60 1.27
C ASN A 22 -2.41 12.11 1.22
N ASN A 23 -1.14 12.50 1.29
CA ASN A 23 -0.68 13.86 1.00
C ASN A 23 -0.18 13.93 -0.47
N PRO A 24 -0.64 14.88 -1.32
CA PRO A 24 -1.45 16.07 -1.01
C PRO A 24 -2.95 15.95 -1.29
N THR A 25 -3.43 14.78 -1.75
CA THR A 25 -4.80 14.66 -2.28
C THR A 25 -5.89 14.51 -1.22
N GLY A 26 -5.53 14.21 0.03
CA GLY A 26 -6.45 13.96 1.14
C GLY A 26 -7.30 12.69 0.98
N THR A 27 -7.02 11.86 -0.03
CA THR A 27 -7.79 10.65 -0.32
C THR A 27 -7.40 9.53 0.62
N SER A 28 -8.38 8.71 1.01
CA SER A 28 -8.16 7.52 1.83
C SER A 28 -8.76 6.29 1.16
N PHE A 29 -8.21 5.11 1.45
CA PHE A 29 -8.82 3.83 1.09
C PHE A 29 -9.56 3.21 2.28
N GLY A 30 -10.50 2.31 1.96
CA GLY A 30 -11.26 1.56 2.94
C GLY A 30 -10.56 0.30 3.42
N ARG A 31 -11.10 -0.30 4.48
CA ARG A 31 -10.61 -1.55 5.07
C ARG A 31 -10.57 -2.72 4.09
N SER A 32 -11.60 -2.89 3.27
CA SER A 32 -11.67 -4.00 2.30
C SER A 32 -10.59 -3.89 1.22
N GLU A 33 -10.30 -2.67 0.76
CA GLU A 33 -9.22 -2.43 -0.21
C GLU A 33 -7.85 -2.70 0.41
N TRP A 34 -7.68 -2.31 1.69
CA TRP A 34 -6.46 -2.58 2.45
C TRP A 34 -6.22 -4.08 2.67
N GLU A 35 -7.24 -4.82 3.12
CA GLU A 35 -7.14 -6.27 3.36
C GLU A 35 -6.80 -7.02 2.06
N ALA A 36 -7.40 -6.62 0.93
CA ALA A 36 -7.08 -7.18 -0.38
C ALA A 36 -5.64 -6.86 -0.80
N PHE A 37 -5.17 -5.62 -0.56
CA PHE A 37 -3.81 -5.21 -0.88
C PHE A 37 -2.78 -6.00 -0.07
N ILE A 38 -2.90 -6.02 1.26
CA ILE A 38 -1.94 -6.71 2.13
C ILE A 38 -1.90 -8.20 1.85
N SER A 39 -3.03 -8.83 1.54
CA SER A 39 -3.07 -10.25 1.17
C SER A 39 -2.31 -10.56 -0.13
N ALA A 40 -2.13 -9.57 -1.02
CA ALA A 40 -1.40 -9.71 -2.28
C ALA A 40 0.09 -9.35 -2.17
N VAL A 41 0.50 -8.65 -1.10
CA VAL A 41 1.90 -8.26 -0.89
C VAL A 41 2.71 -9.46 -0.35
N PRO A 42 3.85 -9.82 -0.99
CA PRO A 42 4.72 -10.87 -0.45
C PRO A 42 5.29 -10.51 0.93
N GLU A 43 5.37 -11.47 1.84
CA GLU A 43 5.90 -11.27 3.21
C GLU A 43 7.33 -10.69 3.27
N SER A 44 8.10 -10.83 2.18
CA SER A 44 9.47 -10.29 2.06
C SER A 44 9.53 -8.78 1.79
N VAL A 45 8.38 -8.13 1.58
CA VAL A 45 8.28 -6.69 1.29
C VAL A 45 7.76 -5.97 2.53
N LEU A 46 8.53 -4.99 3.01
CA LEU A 46 8.07 -4.12 4.10
C LEU A 46 7.01 -3.16 3.58
N VAL A 47 5.85 -3.12 4.22
CA VAL A 47 4.83 -2.10 3.94
C VAL A 47 4.90 -1.04 5.03
N VAL A 48 5.16 0.20 4.62
CA VAL A 48 5.09 1.37 5.49
C VAL A 48 3.77 2.07 5.23
N LEU A 49 2.89 1.99 6.21
CA LEU A 49 1.64 2.73 6.25
C LEU A 49 1.86 4.00 7.08
N ASP A 50 1.80 5.15 6.41
CA ASP A 50 1.87 6.46 7.04
C ASP A 50 0.46 6.95 7.36
N GLU A 51 0.13 6.95 8.66
CA GLU A 51 -1.13 7.45 9.23
C GLU A 51 -0.92 8.77 9.98
N ALA A 52 -0.10 9.68 9.44
CA ALA A 52 0.14 10.98 10.06
C ALA A 52 -1.10 11.90 10.16
N TYR A 53 -2.19 11.58 9.47
CA TYR A 53 -3.45 12.34 9.44
C TYR A 53 -4.65 11.46 9.74
#